data_AF-A0A220U4V0-F1
#
_entry.id   AF-A0A220U4V0-F1
#
_cell.length_a   1.000
_cell.length_b   1.000
_cell.length_c   1.000
_cell.angle_alpha   90.00
_cell.angle_beta   90.00
_cell.angle_gamma   90.00
#
_symmetry.space_group_name_H-M   'P 1'
#
loop_
_entity.id
_entity.type
_entity.pdbx_description
1 polymer ?
#
loop_
_entity_poly.entity_id
_entity_poly.type
_entity_poly.pdbx_seq_one_letter_code
_entity_poly.pdbx_strand_id
1 'polypeptide(L)'
;MIYAISTIIIVAVILFILSFLMNDKFKDIEDQMEQHSMSTMQDTYQMKRKIKILEEELLAKDFSDGFQNDNQSPEANRKIVQLHEKGYSVQEITELTKLSTYDVQLILKQN
;
A
#
# COMPACT_ATOMS: atom_id res chain seq x y z
N MET A 1 -20.08 43.42 -52.48
CA MET A 1 -21.05 43.21 -51.38
C MET A 1 -21.58 41.77 -51.34
N ILE A 2 -22.09 41.20 -52.44
CA ILE A 2 -22.66 39.83 -52.46
C ILE A 2 -21.68 38.73 -52.01
N TYR A 3 -20.40 38.83 -52.40
CA TYR A 3 -19.36 37.86 -52.02
C TYR A 3 -19.05 37.88 -50.52
N ALA A 4 -19.01 39.07 -49.91
CA ALA A 4 -18.80 39.21 -48.47
C ALA A 4 -19.96 38.59 -47.65
N ILE A 5 -21.19 38.75 -48.14
CA ILE A 5 -22.37 38.14 -47.53
C ILE A 5 -22.31 36.62 -47.66
N SER A 6 -21.94 36.10 -48.84
CA SER A 6 -21.81 34.66 -49.07
C SER A 6 -20.74 34.00 -48.19
N THR A 7 -19.57 34.65 -48.01
CA THR A 7 -18.52 34.12 -47.13
C THR A 7 -18.94 34.06 -45.67
N ILE A 8 -19.68 35.06 -45.19
CA ILE A 8 -20.17 35.08 -43.80
C ILE A 8 -21.18 33.95 -43.57
N ILE A 9 -22.07 33.71 -44.55
CA ILE A 9 -23.04 32.61 -44.48
C ILE A 9 -22.33 31.26 -44.43
N ILE A 10 -21.29 31.06 -45.25
CA ILE A 10 -20.51 29.83 -45.27
C ILE A 10 -19.80 29.60 -43.92
N VAL A 11 -19.17 30.64 -43.37
CA VAL A 11 -18.51 30.56 -42.06
C VAL A 11 -19.53 30.28 -40.95
N ALA A 12 -20.71 30.89 -41.01
CA ALA A 12 -21.78 30.64 -40.04
C ALA A 12 -22.26 29.18 -40.07
N VAL A 13 -22.43 28.59 -41.26
CA VAL A 13 -22.81 27.18 -41.42
C VAL A 13 -21.70 26.25 -40.89
N ILE A 14 -20.43 26.56 -41.18
CA ILE A 14 -19.29 25.78 -40.67
C ILE A 14 -19.22 25.86 -39.14
N LEU A 15 -19.37 27.05 -38.56
CA LEU A 15 -19.39 27.23 -37.10
C LEU A 15 -20.60 26.54 -36.45
N PHE A 16 -21.75 26.49 -37.12
CA PHE A 16 -22.93 25.79 -36.64
C PHE A 16 -22.69 24.28 -36.55
N ILE A 17 -22.11 23.69 -37.60
CA ILE A 17 -21.74 22.27 -37.63
C ILE A 17 -20.68 21.96 -36.56
N LEU A 18 -19.67 22.81 -36.43
CA LEU A 18 -18.64 22.68 -35.40
C LEU A 18 -19.21 22.77 -33.99
N SER A 19 -20.17 23.68 -33.75
CA SER A 19 -20.83 23.83 -32.45
C SER A 19 -21.53 22.54 -32.03
N PHE A 20 -22.21 21.86 -32.95
CA PHE A 20 -22.87 20.59 -32.66
C PHE A 20 -21.87 19.50 -32.26
N LEU A 21 -20.76 19.38 -32.98
CA LEU A 21 -19.71 18.39 -32.68
C LEU A 21 -18.95 18.70 -31.39
N MET A 22 -18.71 19.98 -31.12
CA MET A 22 -17.93 20.44 -29.97
C MET A 22 -18.71 20.26 -28.65
N ASN A 23 -20.00 20.58 -28.64
CA ASN A 23 -20.86 20.40 -27.47
C ASN A 23 -20.94 18.92 -27.03
N ASP A 24 -21.01 17.99 -27.99
CA ASP A 24 -21.07 16.55 -27.70
C ASP A 24 -19.75 16.05 -27.10
N LYS A 25 -18.61 16.48 -27.66
CA LYS A 25 -17.28 16.09 -27.16
C LYS A 25 -16.92 16.73 -25.83
N PHE A 26 -17.34 17.97 -25.57
CA PHE A 26 -17.12 18.60 -24.28
C PHE A 26 -17.87 17.87 -23.16
N LYS A 27 -19.09 17.39 -23.43
CA LYS A 27 -19.88 16.60 -22.48
C LYS A 27 -19.26 15.23 -22.20
N ASP A 28 -18.81 14.52 -23.23
CA ASP A 28 -18.08 13.25 -23.06
C ASP A 28 -16.76 13.41 -22.29
N ILE A 29 -16.07 14.55 -22.41
CA ILE A 29 -14.82 14.82 -21.68
C ILE A 29 -15.09 15.09 -20.20
N GLU A 30 -16.21 15.77 -19.87
CA GLU A 30 -16.63 16.02 -18.49
C GLU A 30 -16.99 14.71 -17.77
N ASP A 31 -17.75 13.84 -18.43
CA ASP A 31 -18.13 12.53 -17.89
C ASP A 31 -16.91 11.60 -17.68
N GLN A 32 -15.93 11.63 -18.60
CA GLN A 32 -14.69 10.86 -18.46
C GLN A 32 -13.79 11.40 -17.33
N MET A 33 -13.74 12.72 -17.13
CA MET A 33 -13.02 13.33 -16.00
C MET A 33 -13.64 12.94 -14.66
N GLU A 34 -14.97 12.87 -14.55
CA GLU A 34 -15.66 12.44 -13.33
C GLU A 34 -15.34 10.98 -12.97
N GLN A 35 -15.34 10.09 -13.96
CA GLN A 35 -15.08 8.67 -13.74
C GLN A 35 -13.60 8.38 -13.44
N HIS A 36 -12.65 9.09 -14.06
CA HIS A 36 -11.21 8.95 -13.78
C HIS A 36 -10.81 9.57 -12.42
N SER A 37 -11.47 10.67 -12.01
CA SER A 37 -11.28 11.27 -10.69
C SER A 37 -11.76 10.34 -9.57
N MET A 38 -12.90 9.65 -9.76
CA MET A 38 -13.46 8.74 -8.77
C MET A 38 -12.52 7.56 -8.44
N SER A 39 -11.90 6.95 -9.45
CA SER A 39 -10.90 5.87 -9.23
C SER A 39 -9.66 6.40 -8.51
N THR A 40 -9.17 7.57 -8.91
CA THR A 40 -7.96 8.18 -8.31
C THR A 40 -8.19 8.57 -6.84
N MET A 41 -9.37 9.06 -6.50
CA MET A 41 -9.76 9.34 -5.11
C MET A 41 -9.87 8.06 -4.27
N GLN A 42 -10.46 7.01 -4.83
CA GLN A 42 -10.59 5.72 -4.15
C GLN A 42 -9.22 5.07 -3.89
N ASP A 43 -8.31 5.14 -4.86
CA ASP A 43 -6.95 4.63 -4.74
C ASP A 43 -6.12 5.42 -3.72
N THR A 44 -6.28 6.75 -3.71
CA THR A 44 -5.64 7.63 -2.72
C THR A 44 -6.14 7.33 -1.31
N TYR A 45 -7.44 7.07 -1.14
CA TYR A 45 -8.01 6.71 0.16
C TYR A 45 -7.46 5.36 0.66
N GLN A 46 -7.39 4.35 -0.21
CA GLN A 46 -6.81 3.05 0.14
C GLN A 46 -5.32 3.17 0.48
N MET A 47 -4.55 3.98 -0.26
CA MET A 47 -3.14 4.27 0.04
C MET A 47 -2.99 4.93 1.42
N LYS A 48 -3.77 5.98 1.70
CA LYS A 48 -3.75 6.66 3.01
C LYS A 48 -4.08 5.72 4.16
N ARG A 49 -5.04 4.79 3.98
CA ARG A 49 -5.38 3.79 4.99
C ARG A 49 -4.23 2.81 5.23
N LYS A 50 -3.57 2.32 4.18
CA LYS A 50 -2.40 1.45 4.30
C LYS A 50 -1.25 2.15 5.03
N ILE A 51 -0.97 3.41 4.69
CA ILE A 51 0.05 4.22 5.37
C ILE A 51 -0.32 4.42 6.84
N LYS A 52 -1.58 4.73 7.17
CA LYS A 52 -2.01 4.90 8.55
C LYS A 52 -1.85 3.63 9.39
N ILE A 53 -2.16 2.47 8.82
CA ILE A 53 -1.95 1.17 9.49
C ILE A 53 -0.45 0.93 9.71
N LEU A 54 0.38 1.20 8.70
CA LEU A 54 1.84 1.10 8.81
C LEU A 54 2.40 2.06 9.86
N GLU A 55 1.87 3.28 9.98
CA GLU A 55 2.24 4.25 11.02
C GLU A 55 1.83 3.74 12.41
N GLU A 56 0.62 3.21 12.57
CA GLU A 56 0.14 2.62 13.82
C GLU A 56 0.96 1.38 14.21
N GLU A 57 1.34 0.54 13.26
CA GLU A 57 2.22 -0.62 13.46
C GLU A 57 3.65 -0.19 13.80
N LEU A 58 4.21 0.82 13.13
CA LEU A 58 5.56 1.33 13.39
C LEU A 58 5.64 2.03 14.76
N LEU A 59 4.65 2.87 15.08
CA LEU A 59 4.53 3.50 16.40
C LEU A 59 4.36 2.44 17.49
N ALA A 60 3.50 1.43 17.29
CA ALA A 60 3.36 0.32 18.21
C ALA A 60 4.66 -0.49 18.33
N LYS A 61 5.41 -0.67 17.24
CA LYS A 61 6.71 -1.34 17.24
C LYS A 61 7.75 -0.56 18.03
N ASP A 62 7.80 0.77 17.94
CA ASP A 62 8.74 1.58 18.74
C ASP A 62 8.40 1.59 20.24
N PHE A 63 7.11 1.48 20.61
CA PHE A 63 6.71 1.28 22.02
C PHE A 63 6.90 -0.18 22.50
N SER A 64 6.99 -1.13 21.56
CA SER A 64 7.18 -2.57 21.85
C SER A 64 8.65 -3.01 21.76
N ASP A 65 9.52 -2.26 21.09
CA ASP A 65 10.98 -2.53 21.04
C ASP A 65 11.66 -2.25 22.39
N GLY A 66 10.92 -1.73 23.37
CA GLY A 66 11.30 -1.78 24.77
C GLY A 66 11.07 -3.15 25.42
N PHE A 67 10.04 -3.91 25.02
CA PHE A 67 9.66 -5.20 25.61
C PHE A 67 8.68 -5.96 24.72
N GLN A 68 9.13 -6.70 23.70
CA GLN A 68 8.48 -7.94 23.24
C GLN A 68 9.22 -8.62 22.07
N ASN A 69 9.84 -9.75 22.40
CA ASN A 69 10.12 -10.84 21.46
C ASN A 69 8.80 -11.34 20.87
N ASP A 70 8.48 -10.98 19.62
CA ASP A 70 7.49 -11.73 18.86
C ASP A 70 7.83 -11.74 17.37
N ASN A 71 8.72 -12.67 17.00
CA ASN A 71 8.91 -13.20 15.65
C ASN A 71 9.93 -14.36 15.69
N GLN A 72 9.74 -15.33 16.59
CA GLN A 72 10.51 -16.57 16.54
C GLN A 72 9.69 -17.61 15.77
N SER A 73 10.10 -17.86 14.53
CA SER A 73 9.46 -18.87 13.67
C SER A 73 9.31 -20.20 14.42
N PRO A 74 8.21 -20.96 14.23
CA PRO A 74 8.00 -22.25 14.88
C PRO A 74 9.17 -23.24 14.69
N GLU A 75 9.96 -23.07 13.64
CA GLU A 75 11.16 -23.84 13.35
C GLU A 75 12.33 -23.54 14.30
N ALA A 76 12.50 -22.29 14.73
CA ALA A 76 13.56 -21.90 15.65
C ALA A 76 13.35 -22.51 17.03
N ASN A 77 12.11 -22.50 17.53
CA ASN A 77 11.74 -23.10 18.82
C ASN A 77 11.98 -24.62 18.80
N ARG A 78 11.59 -25.30 17.71
CA ARG A 78 11.85 -26.73 17.52
C ARG A 78 13.34 -27.04 17.52
N LYS A 79 14.17 -26.20 16.89
CA LYS A 79 15.62 -26.37 16.85
C LYS A 79 16.26 -26.21 18.24
N ILE A 80 15.79 -25.26 19.04
CA ILE A 80 16.27 -25.04 20.42
C ILE A 80 15.96 -26.24 21.31
N VAL A 81 14.73 -26.76 21.26
CA VAL A 81 14.33 -27.95 22.02
C VAL A 81 15.17 -29.16 21.64
N GLN A 82 15.40 -29.40 20.34
CA GLN A 82 16.25 -30.51 19.87
C GLN A 82 17.71 -30.39 20.31
N LEU A 83 18.26 -29.18 20.34
CA LEU A 83 19.64 -28.97 20.81
C LEU A 83 19.73 -29.23 22.32
N HIS A 84 18.73 -28.81 23.08
CA HIS A 84 18.66 -29.11 24.51
C HIS A 84 18.55 -30.62 24.78
N GLU A 85 17.71 -31.34 24.03
CA GLU A 85 17.59 -32.81 24.14
C GLU A 85 18.89 -33.55 23.77
N LYS A 86 19.70 -32.98 22.87
CA LYS A 86 21.03 -33.51 22.52
C LYS A 86 22.09 -33.24 23.59
N GLY A 87 21.75 -32.56 24.68
CA GLY A 87 22.63 -32.29 25.81
C GLY A 87 23.48 -31.02 25.68
N TYR A 88 23.18 -30.13 24.73
CA TYR A 88 23.86 -28.84 24.62
C TYR A 88 23.41 -27.88 25.72
N SER A 89 24.37 -27.11 26.26
CA SER A 89 24.07 -26.11 27.28
C SER A 89 23.37 -24.88 26.70
N VAL A 90 22.62 -24.16 27.54
CA VAL A 90 21.92 -22.92 27.18
C VAL A 90 22.86 -21.89 26.53
N GLN A 91 24.11 -21.86 26.97
CA GLN A 91 25.15 -20.95 26.46
C GLN A 91 25.56 -21.31 25.03
N GLU A 92 25.72 -22.59 24.73
CA GLU A 92 26.04 -23.07 23.38
C GLU A 92 24.87 -22.88 22.42
N ILE A 93 23.63 -23.08 22.89
CA ILE A 93 22.43 -22.85 22.08
C ILE A 93 22.32 -21.36 21.71
N THR A 94 22.61 -20.46 22.64
CA THR A 94 22.64 -19.01 22.44
C THR A 94 23.64 -18.64 21.33
N GLU A 95 24.84 -19.22 21.36
CA GLU A 95 25.88 -18.96 20.36
C GLU A 95 25.52 -19.54 18.97
N LEU A 96 24.96 -20.75 18.93
CA LEU A 96 24.58 -21.43 17.68
C LEU A 96 23.34 -20.84 17.02
N THR A 97 22.40 -20.31 17.80
CA THR A 97 21.14 -19.74 17.31
C THR A 97 21.16 -18.23 17.21
N LYS A 98 22.20 -17.57 17.76
CA LYS A 98 22.34 -16.10 17.89
C LYS A 98 21.16 -15.46 18.63
N LEU A 99 20.49 -16.22 19.48
CA LEU A 99 19.39 -15.76 20.32
C LEU A 99 19.91 -15.41 21.71
N SER A 100 19.20 -14.56 22.45
CA SER A 100 19.64 -14.23 23.80
C SER A 100 19.45 -15.41 24.75
N THR A 101 20.27 -15.47 25.80
CA THR A 101 20.14 -16.50 26.85
C THR A 101 18.76 -16.50 27.50
N TYR A 102 18.15 -15.31 27.60
CA TYR A 102 16.80 -15.13 28.13
C TYR A 102 15.75 -15.81 27.24
N ASP A 103 15.86 -15.64 25.92
CA ASP A 103 14.89 -16.20 24.96
C ASP A 103 14.96 -17.73 24.93
N VAL A 104 16.18 -18.28 24.93
CA VAL A 104 16.39 -19.73 25.00
C VAL A 104 15.80 -20.32 26.28
N GLN A 105 15.98 -19.66 27.42
CA GLN A 105 15.40 -20.09 28.70
C GLN A 105 13.86 -20.01 28.71
N LEU A 106 13.30 -18.96 28.11
CA LEU A 106 11.85 -18.79 28.03
C LEU A 106 11.21 -19.93 27.22
N ILE A 107 11.82 -20.30 26.09
CA ILE A 107 11.34 -21.37 25.21
C ILE A 107 11.42 -22.75 25.88
N LEU A 108 12.50 -23.00 26.64
CA LEU A 108 12.67 -24.26 27.38
C LEU A 108 11.75 -24.36 28.60
N LYS A 109 11.30 -23.23 29.16
CA LYS A 109 10.37 -23.20 30.30
C LYS A 109 8.91 -23.34 29.86
N GLN A 110 8.60 -23.00 28.60
CA GLN A 110 7.25 -23.04 28.06
C GLN A 110 6.85 -24.43 27.50
N ASN A 111 7.79 -25.37 27.41
CA ASN A 111 7.54 -26.80 27.12
C ASN A 111 7.90 -27.66 28.34
#